data_AF-E7A9H7-F1
#
_entry.id   AF-E7A9H7-F1
#
_cell.length_a   1.000
_cell.length_b   1.000
_cell.length_c   1.000
_cell.angle_alpha   90.00
_cell.angle_beta   90.00
_cell.angle_gamma   90.00
#
_symmetry.space_group_name_H-M   'P 1'
#
loop_
_entity.id
_entity.type
_entity.pdbx_description
1 polymer ?
#
loop_
_entity_poly.entity_id
_entity_poly.type
_entity_poly.pdbx_seq_one_letter_code
_entity_poly.pdbx_strand_id
1 'polypeptide(L)'
;MQLGEIFEVFKPTKHNYQKRFLPTEPTEGYISAITCTTQNNGIACYMPKEGAEVLENMISVGANGDAPAFYQSREFALLQDCYALKFKERELSHAQYLFLVVCLNKVLAKYNWNNKSGWAKVSKEQIPLPHTPNGEIAFEAMEAFIKELQAERLEELQAYLKVTGLEDTKLTPEEAHALNIFSAHFANRGGGGAMVLPLVT
;
A
#
# COMPACT_ATOMS: atom_id res chain seq x y z
N MET A 1 -11.61 8.87 -19.61
CA MET A 1 -10.47 9.83 -19.61
C MET A 1 -9.19 9.03 -19.78
N GLN A 2 -8.23 9.54 -20.55
CA GLN A 2 -7.00 8.80 -20.79
C GLN A 2 -6.03 8.97 -19.61
N LEU A 3 -5.40 7.89 -19.15
CA LEU A 3 -4.54 7.92 -17.96
C LEU A 3 -3.38 8.92 -18.07
N GLY A 4 -2.78 9.05 -19.25
CA GLY A 4 -1.69 10.01 -19.51
C GLY A 4 -2.12 11.47 -19.44
N GLU A 5 -3.41 11.78 -19.58
CA GLU A 5 -3.93 13.13 -19.46
C GLU A 5 -4.01 13.56 -17.99
N ILE A 6 -4.40 12.64 -17.10
CA ILE A 6 -4.70 12.95 -15.69
C ILE A 6 -3.57 12.62 -14.70
N PHE A 7 -2.64 11.72 -15.07
CA PHE A 7 -1.51 11.35 -14.22
C PHE A 7 -0.16 11.80 -14.80
N GLU A 8 0.72 12.22 -13.91
CA GLU A 8 2.15 12.33 -14.13
C GLU A 8 2.84 11.06 -13.63
N VAL A 9 3.89 10.60 -14.34
CA VAL A 9 4.62 9.37 -14.00
C VAL A 9 5.98 9.68 -13.40
N PHE A 10 6.33 8.95 -12.34
CA PHE A 10 7.63 8.95 -11.70
C PHE A 10 8.25 7.56 -11.85
N LYS A 11 9.50 7.52 -12.28
CA LYS A 11 10.23 6.26 -12.53
C LYS A 11 11.35 6.10 -11.51
N PRO A 12 11.75 4.85 -11.22
CA PRO A 12 12.88 4.62 -10.33
C PRO A 12 14.14 5.36 -10.78
N THR A 13 14.75 6.07 -9.84
CA THR A 13 16.09 6.64 -10.00
C THR A 13 17.15 5.54 -9.91
N LYS A 14 18.29 5.73 -10.60
CA LYS A 14 19.39 4.77 -10.52
C LYS A 14 20.02 4.82 -9.12
N HIS A 15 20.13 3.66 -8.48
CA HIS A 15 20.79 3.50 -7.19
C HIS A 15 21.69 2.25 -7.19
N ASN A 16 22.63 2.20 -6.26
CA ASN A 16 23.55 1.06 -6.12
C ASN A 16 23.04 -0.03 -5.16
N TYR A 17 21.88 0.18 -4.53
CA TYR A 17 21.28 -0.82 -3.64
C TYR A 17 20.80 -2.04 -4.41
N GLN A 18 21.19 -3.23 -3.96
CA GLN A 18 20.62 -4.48 -4.45
C GLN A 18 19.58 -4.95 -3.44
N LYS A 19 18.35 -5.22 -3.91
CA LYS A 19 17.21 -5.64 -3.08
C LYS A 19 17.57 -6.74 -2.07
N ARG A 20 18.38 -7.74 -2.46
CA ARG A 20 18.78 -8.86 -1.60
C ARG A 20 19.57 -8.48 -0.34
N PHE A 21 20.14 -7.27 -0.30
CA PHE A 21 20.90 -6.75 0.83
C PHE A 21 20.11 -5.70 1.63
N LEU A 22 18.85 -5.45 1.26
CA LEU A 22 17.98 -4.52 1.97
C LEU A 22 17.12 -5.28 2.99
N PRO A 23 16.83 -4.66 4.16
CA PRO A 23 15.95 -5.25 5.15
C PRO A 23 14.53 -5.42 4.61
N THR A 24 13.86 -6.50 5.00
CA THR A 24 12.46 -6.78 4.66
C THR A 24 11.48 -6.30 5.72
N GLU A 25 11.98 -5.90 6.89
CA GLU A 25 11.21 -5.37 8.01
C GLU A 25 11.50 -3.88 8.22
N PRO A 26 10.55 -3.11 8.80
CA PRO A 26 10.75 -1.71 9.14
C PRO A 26 12.05 -1.49 9.92
N THR A 27 12.87 -0.57 9.43
CA THR A 27 14.20 -0.27 9.98
C THR A 27 14.32 1.24 10.16
N GLU A 28 14.86 1.68 11.29
CA GLU A 28 15.04 3.11 11.58
C GLU A 28 15.96 3.78 10.53
N GLY A 29 15.57 4.96 10.04
CA GLY A 29 16.26 5.69 8.98
C GLY A 29 16.01 5.17 7.55
N TYR A 30 15.17 4.14 7.39
CA TYR A 30 14.82 3.56 6.10
C TYR A 30 13.35 3.85 5.76
N ILE A 31 13.06 3.97 4.47
CA ILE A 31 11.70 4.14 3.93
C ILE A 31 11.28 2.91 3.12
N SER A 32 9.97 2.72 2.97
CA SER A 32 9.41 1.62 2.18
C SER A 32 9.90 1.69 0.73
N ALA A 33 10.34 0.56 0.20
CA ALA A 33 10.85 0.46 -1.16
C ALA A 33 9.95 -0.48 -1.99
N ILE A 34 9.36 0.09 -3.04
CA ILE A 34 8.31 -0.56 -3.84
C ILE A 34 8.91 -1.30 -5.03
N THR A 35 8.37 -2.49 -5.32
CA THR A 35 8.62 -3.26 -6.56
C THR A 35 7.30 -3.79 -7.12
N CYS A 36 7.32 -4.76 -8.04
CA CYS A 36 6.13 -5.37 -8.63
C CYS A 36 5.46 -6.47 -7.77
N THR A 37 5.66 -6.51 -6.45
CA THR A 37 4.99 -7.51 -5.58
C THR A 37 3.49 -7.21 -5.45
N THR A 38 2.67 -8.26 -5.45
CA THR A 38 1.21 -8.18 -5.25
C THR A 38 0.80 -8.15 -3.78
N GLN A 39 1.76 -8.32 -2.87
CA GLN A 39 1.54 -8.36 -1.43
C GLN A 39 2.01 -7.07 -0.75
N ASN A 40 1.59 -6.88 0.49
CA ASN A 40 2.08 -5.83 1.39
C ASN A 40 2.09 -4.42 0.74
N ASN A 41 1.03 -4.07 0.03
CA ASN A 41 0.90 -2.77 -0.65
C ASN A 41 2.06 -2.46 -1.61
N GLY A 42 2.67 -3.47 -2.23
CA GLY A 42 3.83 -3.29 -3.13
C GLY A 42 5.18 -3.16 -2.42
N ILE A 43 5.19 -3.09 -1.08
CA ILE A 43 6.39 -2.95 -0.27
C ILE A 43 7.15 -4.27 -0.26
N ALA A 44 8.36 -4.25 -0.80
CA ALA A 44 9.18 -5.46 -0.92
C ALA A 44 10.39 -5.49 0.01
N CYS A 45 10.83 -4.32 0.47
CA CYS A 45 11.93 -4.12 1.41
C CYS A 45 11.93 -2.65 1.85
N TYR A 46 12.91 -2.26 2.65
CA TYR A 46 13.14 -0.89 3.08
C TYR A 46 14.53 -0.44 2.63
N MET A 47 14.69 0.81 2.20
CA MET A 47 15.97 1.38 1.76
C MET A 47 16.32 2.64 2.54
N PRO A 48 17.61 2.99 2.68
CA PRO A 48 18.01 4.23 3.36
C PRO A 48 17.30 5.44 2.74
N LYS A 49 16.76 6.32 3.60
CA LYS A 49 16.14 7.56 3.12
C LYS A 49 17.17 8.49 2.47
N GLU A 50 18.38 8.51 3.02
CA GLU A 50 19.47 9.31 2.50
C GLU A 50 19.86 8.86 1.09
N GLY A 51 19.82 9.80 0.13
CA GLY A 51 20.13 9.53 -1.27
C GLY A 51 19.01 8.83 -2.06
N ALA A 52 17.86 8.55 -1.44
CA ALA A 52 16.68 8.06 -2.13
C ALA A 52 15.87 9.21 -2.77
N GLU A 53 15.23 8.93 -3.89
CA GLU A 53 14.12 9.76 -4.37
C GLU A 53 12.89 9.46 -3.52
N VAL A 54 12.59 10.36 -2.58
CA VAL A 54 11.48 10.22 -1.65
C VAL A 54 10.20 10.71 -2.33
N LEU A 55 9.22 9.82 -2.44
CA LEU A 55 7.88 10.07 -2.95
C LEU A 55 6.85 9.89 -1.83
N GLU A 56 5.71 10.56 -1.93
CA GLU A 56 4.63 10.50 -0.94
C GLU A 56 3.29 10.81 -1.60
N ASN A 57 2.19 10.24 -1.10
CA ASN A 57 0.82 10.49 -1.55
C ASN A 57 0.64 10.28 -3.07
N MET A 58 1.08 9.10 -3.53
CA MET A 58 1.01 8.70 -4.94
C MET A 58 0.54 7.25 -5.07
N ILE A 59 0.18 6.85 -6.29
CA ILE A 59 -0.16 5.46 -6.60
C ILE A 59 1.07 4.77 -7.18
N SER A 60 1.60 3.73 -6.52
CA SER A 60 2.63 2.89 -7.10
C SER A 60 2.01 1.80 -7.97
N VAL A 61 2.63 1.49 -9.10
CA VAL A 61 2.19 0.46 -10.05
C VAL A 61 3.35 -0.47 -10.39
N GLY A 62 3.14 -1.77 -10.25
CA GLY A 62 4.05 -2.78 -10.79
C GLY A 62 4.07 -2.72 -12.31
N ALA A 63 5.25 -2.67 -12.92
CA ALA A 63 5.46 -2.61 -14.38
C ALA A 63 5.63 -3.99 -15.02
N ASN A 64 5.62 -5.05 -14.20
CA ASN A 64 5.85 -6.44 -14.60
C ASN A 64 4.93 -7.37 -13.79
N GLY A 65 4.75 -8.61 -14.26
CA GLY A 65 3.80 -9.54 -13.65
C GLY A 65 2.37 -8.99 -13.70
N ASP A 66 1.62 -9.21 -12.62
CA ASP A 66 0.18 -8.89 -12.52
C ASP A 66 -0.13 -7.39 -12.41
N ALA A 67 0.89 -6.53 -12.53
CA ALA A 67 0.77 -5.07 -12.57
C ALA A 67 -0.07 -4.44 -11.45
N PRO A 68 0.13 -4.82 -10.17
CA PRO A 68 -0.72 -4.32 -9.09
C PRO A 68 -0.51 -2.82 -8.88
N ALA A 69 -1.61 -2.09 -8.64
CA ALA A 69 -1.60 -0.69 -8.24
C ALA A 69 -1.97 -0.56 -6.76
N PHE A 70 -1.24 0.31 -6.05
CA PHE A 70 -1.37 0.52 -4.61
C PHE A 70 -1.26 1.99 -4.26
N TYR A 71 -2.03 2.46 -3.28
CA TYR A 71 -1.89 3.81 -2.76
C TYR A 71 -0.79 3.85 -1.68
N GLN A 72 0.18 4.74 -1.85
CA GLN A 72 1.25 4.98 -0.89
C GLN A 72 0.99 6.29 -0.14
N SER A 73 0.43 6.17 1.07
CA SER A 73 0.10 7.32 1.94
C SER A 73 1.27 7.80 2.81
N ARG A 74 2.39 7.08 2.79
CA ARG A 74 3.62 7.41 3.55
C ARG A 74 4.77 7.58 2.57
N GLU A 75 5.87 8.14 3.06
CA GLU A 75 7.11 8.25 2.30
C GLU A 75 7.58 6.87 1.80
N PHE A 76 7.93 6.81 0.52
CA PHE A 76 8.41 5.59 -0.13
C PHE A 76 9.41 5.93 -1.23
N ALA A 77 10.11 4.91 -1.73
CA ALA A 77 10.97 4.98 -2.89
C ALA A 77 10.63 3.86 -3.88
N LEU A 78 10.99 4.06 -5.14
CA LEU A 78 10.83 3.07 -6.21
C LEU A 78 12.15 2.31 -6.42
N LEU A 79 12.08 0.97 -6.45
CA LEU A 79 13.18 0.08 -6.85
C LEU A 79 12.98 -0.39 -8.30
N GLN A 80 13.15 -1.68 -8.62
CA GLN A 80 12.97 -2.18 -9.98
C GLN A 80 11.50 -2.49 -10.35
N ASP A 81 11.24 -2.51 -11.67
CA ASP A 81 10.00 -2.98 -12.28
C ASP A 81 8.71 -2.34 -11.75
N CYS A 82 8.76 -1.04 -11.45
CA CYS A 82 7.61 -0.26 -11.01
C CYS A 82 7.71 1.20 -11.47
N TYR A 83 6.64 1.96 -11.24
CA TYR A 83 6.58 3.41 -11.37
C TYR A 83 5.52 3.95 -10.39
N ALA A 84 5.55 5.26 -10.12
CA ALA A 84 4.50 5.94 -9.36
C ALA A 84 3.72 6.90 -10.26
N LEU A 85 2.46 7.13 -9.90
CA LEU A 85 1.53 8.01 -10.56
C LEU A 85 1.05 9.08 -9.58
N LYS A 86 1.23 10.34 -9.97
CA LYS A 86 0.68 11.51 -9.25
C LYS A 86 -0.45 12.13 -10.05
N PHE A 87 -1.55 12.43 -9.38
CA PHE A 87 -2.67 13.12 -10.02
C PHE A 87 -2.28 14.57 -10.30
N LYS A 88 -2.52 15.07 -11.52
CA LYS A 88 -1.95 16.34 -11.99
C LYS A 88 -2.62 17.59 -11.46
N GLU A 89 -3.96 17.57 -11.37
CA GLU A 89 -4.74 18.80 -11.21
C GLU A 89 -4.73 19.32 -9.76
N ARG A 90 -4.70 18.41 -8.79
CA ARG A 90 -4.79 18.71 -7.36
C ARG A 90 -4.28 17.54 -6.54
N GLU A 91 -3.97 17.83 -5.28
CA GLU A 91 -3.87 16.79 -4.26
C GLU A 91 -5.25 16.19 -3.98
N LEU A 92 -5.26 14.87 -3.82
CA LEU A 92 -6.46 14.08 -3.58
C LEU A 92 -6.51 13.61 -2.12
N SER A 93 -7.72 13.39 -1.62
CA SER A 93 -7.92 12.78 -0.31
C SER A 93 -7.54 11.29 -0.33
N HIS A 94 -7.29 10.72 0.86
CA HIS A 94 -7.03 9.29 1.02
C HIS A 94 -8.12 8.44 0.35
N ALA A 95 -9.39 8.79 0.56
CA ALA A 95 -10.53 8.08 -0.02
C ALA A 95 -10.55 8.18 -1.56
N GLN A 96 -10.25 9.35 -2.13
CA GLN A 96 -10.17 9.54 -3.57
C GLN A 96 -9.05 8.68 -4.18
N TYR A 97 -7.88 8.62 -3.55
CA TYR A 97 -6.80 7.73 -4.00
C TYR A 97 -7.19 6.25 -3.93
N LEU A 98 -7.86 5.81 -2.86
CA LEU A 98 -8.36 4.43 -2.78
C LEU A 98 -9.32 4.10 -3.91
N PHE A 99 -10.25 5.00 -4.22
CA PHE A 99 -11.16 4.81 -5.35
C PHE A 99 -10.40 4.69 -6.68
N LEU A 100 -9.44 5.58 -6.94
CA LEU A 100 -8.63 5.54 -8.16
C LEU A 100 -7.83 4.24 -8.28
N VAL A 101 -7.28 3.74 -7.18
CA VAL A 101 -6.56 2.45 -7.16
C VAL A 101 -7.48 1.30 -7.59
N VAL A 102 -8.74 1.27 -7.14
CA VAL A 102 -9.70 0.23 -7.56
C VAL A 102 -9.96 0.31 -9.07
N CYS A 103 -10.21 1.51 -9.59
CA CYS A 103 -10.41 1.72 -11.03
C CYS A 103 -9.17 1.36 -11.85
N LEU A 104 -7.97 1.75 -11.39
CA LEU A 104 -6.70 1.42 -12.03
C LEU A 104 -6.47 -0.09 -12.07
N ASN A 105 -6.66 -0.80 -10.96
CA ASN A 105 -6.49 -2.25 -10.93
C ASN A 105 -7.44 -2.96 -11.92
N LYS A 106 -8.67 -2.46 -12.12
CA LYS A 106 -9.57 -2.97 -13.17
C LYS A 106 -9.00 -2.77 -14.58
N VAL A 107 -8.41 -1.60 -14.87
CA VAL A 107 -7.77 -1.32 -16.16
C VAL A 107 -6.51 -2.17 -16.36
N LEU A 108 -5.75 -2.39 -15.28
CA LEU A 108 -4.45 -3.05 -15.31
C LEU A 108 -4.54 -4.58 -15.36
N ALA A 109 -5.68 -5.18 -15.01
CA ALA A 109 -5.89 -6.63 -14.94
C ALA A 109 -5.57 -7.43 -16.22
N LYS A 110 -5.45 -6.75 -17.37
CA LYS A 110 -5.06 -7.36 -18.66
C LYS A 110 -3.55 -7.50 -18.87
N TYR A 111 -2.74 -6.88 -18.01
CA TYR A 111 -1.28 -6.97 -18.06
C TYR A 111 -0.81 -8.19 -17.24
N ASN A 112 0.29 -8.79 -17.68
CA ASN A 112 0.90 -9.97 -17.05
C ASN A 112 2.39 -10.06 -17.48
N TRP A 113 3.07 -11.15 -17.11
CA TRP A 113 4.46 -11.40 -17.51
C TRP A 113 4.73 -11.29 -19.02
N ASN A 114 3.81 -11.76 -19.86
CA ASN A 114 3.91 -11.71 -21.33
C ASN A 114 3.41 -10.38 -21.92
N ASN A 115 2.64 -9.61 -21.15
CA ASN A 115 2.13 -8.31 -21.51
C ASN A 115 2.42 -7.30 -20.39
N LYS A 116 3.66 -6.78 -20.33
CA LYS A 116 4.09 -5.87 -19.26
C LYS A 116 3.35 -4.52 -19.26
N SER A 117 3.02 -3.97 -18.11
CA SER A 117 2.29 -2.71 -17.90
C SER A 117 3.17 -1.45 -17.99
N GLY A 118 4.07 -1.39 -18.98
CA GLY A 118 4.93 -0.21 -19.18
C GLY A 118 4.12 1.06 -19.43
N TRP A 119 4.53 2.18 -18.82
CA TRP A 119 3.78 3.45 -18.86
C TRP A 119 3.41 3.94 -20.26
N ALA A 120 4.25 3.70 -21.29
CA ALA A 120 3.94 4.08 -22.66
C ALA A 120 2.65 3.42 -23.22
N LYS A 121 2.26 2.26 -22.68
CA LYS A 121 0.97 1.60 -22.96
C LYS A 121 -0.10 2.08 -21.99
N VAL A 122 0.20 2.03 -20.69
CA VAL A 122 -0.77 2.37 -19.63
C VAL A 122 -1.28 3.79 -19.75
N SER A 123 -0.42 4.76 -20.11
CA SER A 123 -0.83 6.15 -20.37
C SER A 123 -1.91 6.28 -21.44
N LYS A 124 -2.05 5.33 -22.36
CA LYS A 124 -3.05 5.37 -23.43
C LYS A 124 -4.39 4.76 -23.03
N GLU A 125 -4.44 4.07 -21.90
CA GLU A 125 -5.65 3.40 -21.40
C GLU A 125 -6.69 4.40 -20.93
N GLN A 126 -7.95 3.97 -20.99
CA GLN A 126 -9.08 4.73 -20.47
C GLN A 126 -9.42 4.25 -19.06
N ILE A 127 -9.54 5.19 -18.13
CA ILE A 127 -10.07 4.93 -16.79
C ILE A 127 -11.53 5.38 -16.69
N PRO A 128 -12.45 4.52 -16.23
CA PRO A 128 -13.81 4.92 -15.93
C PRO A 128 -13.85 5.63 -14.57
N LEU A 129 -14.34 6.87 -14.55
CA LEU A 129 -14.52 7.67 -13.35
C LEU A 129 -15.94 8.26 -13.31
N PRO A 130 -16.53 8.43 -12.12
CA PRO A 130 -17.79 9.15 -11.99
C PRO A 130 -17.59 10.61 -12.38
N HIS A 131 -18.62 11.21 -12.97
CA HIS A 131 -18.60 12.60 -13.42
C HIS A 131 -19.86 13.34 -13.01
N THR A 132 -19.72 14.65 -12.82
CA THR A 132 -20.84 15.56 -12.60
C THR A 132 -21.62 15.74 -13.92
N PRO A 133 -22.85 16.30 -13.89
CA PRO A 133 -23.59 16.63 -15.11
C PRO A 133 -22.82 17.56 -16.07
N ASN A 134 -21.83 18.30 -15.57
CA ASN A 134 -20.98 19.18 -16.38
C ASN A 134 -19.76 18.47 -16.99
N GLY A 135 -19.59 17.16 -16.72
CA GLY A 135 -18.50 16.35 -17.27
C GLY A 135 -17.20 16.37 -16.46
N GLU A 136 -17.18 17.04 -15.30
CA GLU A 136 -16.02 17.07 -14.39
C GLU A 136 -15.97 15.80 -13.52
N ILE A 137 -14.81 15.40 -13.03
CA ILE A 137 -14.69 14.22 -12.15
C ILE A 137 -15.45 14.49 -10.84
N ALA A 138 -16.36 13.58 -10.48
CA ALA A 138 -17.18 13.70 -9.27
C ALA A 138 -16.42 13.20 -8.03
N PHE A 139 -15.42 13.96 -7.59
CA PHE A 139 -14.57 13.61 -6.44
C PHE A 139 -15.34 13.44 -5.13
N GLU A 140 -16.37 14.23 -4.90
CA GLU A 140 -17.23 14.13 -3.71
C GLU A 140 -17.98 12.79 -3.68
N ALA A 141 -18.45 12.33 -4.84
CA ALA A 141 -19.11 11.03 -4.97
C ALA A 141 -18.13 9.87 -4.71
N MET A 142 -16.89 9.97 -5.19
CA MET A 142 -15.83 8.97 -4.91
C MET A 142 -15.56 8.88 -3.41
N GLU A 143 -15.47 10.02 -2.72
CA GLU A 143 -15.20 10.08 -1.29
C GLU A 143 -16.38 9.58 -0.45
N ALA A 144 -17.60 9.98 -0.78
CA ALA A 144 -18.81 9.50 -0.12
C ALA A 144 -18.94 7.98 -0.24
N PHE A 145 -18.72 7.43 -1.43
CA PHE A 145 -18.78 5.99 -1.69
C PHE A 145 -17.78 5.19 -0.84
N ILE A 146 -16.51 5.63 -0.78
CA ILE A 146 -15.50 4.95 0.04
C ILE A 146 -15.83 5.05 1.53
N LYS A 147 -16.29 6.22 2.00
CA LYS A 147 -16.69 6.42 3.41
C LYS A 147 -17.87 5.54 3.80
N GLU A 148 -18.88 5.43 2.94
CA GLU A 148 -20.05 4.58 3.15
C GLU A 148 -19.64 3.10 3.25
N LEU A 149 -18.83 2.61 2.31
CA LEU A 149 -18.30 1.24 2.34
C LEU A 149 -17.47 0.96 3.61
N GLN A 150 -16.66 1.92 4.04
CA GLN A 150 -15.86 1.78 5.26
C GLN A 150 -16.73 1.73 6.51
N ALA A 151 -17.79 2.55 6.56
CA ALA A 151 -18.74 2.57 7.67
C ALA A 151 -19.53 1.25 7.76
N GLU A 152 -20.07 0.77 6.63
CA GLU A 152 -20.75 -0.52 6.53
C GLU A 152 -19.84 -1.65 7.04
N ARG A 153 -18.60 -1.71 6.54
CA ARG A 153 -17.67 -2.77 6.93
C ARG A 153 -17.26 -2.70 8.40
N LEU A 154 -17.14 -1.49 8.95
CA LEU A 154 -16.84 -1.29 10.37
C LEU A 154 -17.98 -1.79 11.25
N GLU A 155 -19.23 -1.50 10.90
CA GLU A 155 -20.41 -1.94 11.63
C GLU A 155 -20.51 -3.48 11.64
N GLU A 156 -20.31 -4.13 10.48
CA GLU A 156 -20.28 -5.60 10.39
C GLU A 156 -19.21 -6.22 11.29
N LEU A 157 -18.00 -5.66 11.28
CA LEU A 157 -16.89 -6.15 12.10
C LEU A 157 -17.19 -5.98 13.59
N GLN A 158 -17.74 -4.84 13.99
CA GLN A 158 -18.14 -4.60 15.38
C GLN A 158 -19.21 -5.60 15.83
N ALA A 159 -20.24 -5.83 15.01
CA ALA A 159 -21.27 -6.81 15.30
C ALA A 159 -20.70 -8.24 15.43
N TYR A 160 -19.77 -8.61 14.55
CA TYR A 160 -19.09 -9.92 14.62
C TYR A 160 -18.27 -10.08 15.90
N LEU A 161 -17.44 -9.09 16.25
CA LEU A 161 -16.63 -9.13 17.48
C LEU A 161 -17.52 -9.26 18.71
N LYS A 162 -18.66 -8.56 18.72
CA LYS A 162 -19.66 -8.65 19.78
C LYS A 162 -20.23 -10.04 19.96
N VAL A 163 -20.74 -10.63 18.87
CA VAL A 163 -21.40 -11.95 18.92
C VAL A 163 -20.41 -13.06 19.23
N THR A 164 -19.15 -12.92 18.82
CA THR A 164 -18.08 -13.89 19.08
C THR A 164 -17.40 -13.71 20.44
N GLY A 165 -17.72 -12.63 21.18
CA GLY A 165 -17.06 -12.30 22.44
C GLY A 165 -15.60 -11.88 22.27
N LEU A 166 -15.21 -11.44 21.07
CA LEU A 166 -13.86 -11.00 20.72
C LEU A 166 -13.71 -9.46 20.80
N GLU A 167 -14.66 -8.75 21.44
CA GLU A 167 -14.56 -7.30 21.62
C GLU A 167 -13.43 -6.89 22.56
N ASP A 168 -13.07 -7.75 23.52
CA ASP A 168 -11.95 -7.48 24.41
C ASP A 168 -10.63 -7.79 23.71
N THR A 169 -9.88 -6.73 23.44
CA THR A 169 -8.57 -6.76 22.78
C THR A 169 -7.44 -6.42 23.75
N LYS A 170 -7.74 -6.25 25.04
CA LYS A 170 -6.77 -5.91 26.08
C LYS A 170 -6.36 -7.15 26.85
N LEU A 171 -5.05 -7.29 27.06
CA LEU A 171 -4.55 -8.30 27.98
C LEU A 171 -4.94 -7.94 29.40
N THR A 172 -5.48 -8.92 30.13
CA THR A 172 -5.56 -8.86 31.58
C THR A 172 -4.15 -8.78 32.19
N PRO A 173 -3.99 -8.26 33.42
CA PRO A 173 -2.71 -8.28 34.13
C PRO A 173 -2.09 -9.68 34.19
N GLU A 174 -2.93 -10.70 34.35
CA GLU A 174 -2.54 -12.11 34.38
C GLU A 174 -2.02 -12.59 33.02
N GLU A 175 -2.72 -12.29 31.92
CA GLU A 175 -2.29 -12.65 30.57
C GLU A 175 -1.01 -11.92 30.16
N ALA A 176 -0.89 -10.63 30.51
CA ALA A 176 0.33 -9.86 30.31
C ALA A 176 1.49 -10.45 31.11
N HIS A 177 1.25 -10.85 32.36
CA HIS A 177 2.25 -11.52 33.19
C HIS A 177 2.66 -12.88 32.61
N ALA A 178 1.70 -13.69 32.16
CA ALA A 178 1.96 -14.98 31.52
C ALA A 178 2.78 -14.84 30.23
N LEU A 179 2.46 -13.85 29.38
CA LEU A 179 3.23 -13.51 28.18
C LEU A 179 4.65 -13.08 28.51
N ASN A 180 4.85 -12.28 29.57
CA ASN A 180 6.17 -11.89 30.02
C ASN A 180 7.00 -13.09 30.49
N ILE A 181 6.41 -14.01 31.26
CA ILE A 181 7.08 -15.26 31.67
C ILE A 181 7.45 -16.10 30.45
N PHE A 182 6.51 -16.28 29.51
CA PHE A 182 6.73 -17.04 28.30
C PHE A 182 7.89 -16.47 27.48
N SER A 183 7.84 -15.17 27.16
CA SER A 183 8.90 -14.48 26.41
C SER A 183 10.25 -14.57 27.11
N ALA A 184 10.31 -14.39 28.43
CA ALA A 184 11.56 -14.49 29.19
C ALA A 184 12.14 -15.92 29.19
N HIS A 185 11.28 -16.95 29.26
CA HIS A 185 11.71 -18.34 29.22
C HIS A 185 12.34 -18.73 27.87
N PHE A 186 11.80 -18.20 26.77
CA PHE A 186 12.33 -18.48 25.43
C PHE A 186 13.47 -17.55 25.01
N ALA A 187 13.54 -16.32 25.54
CA ALA A 187 14.69 -15.43 25.34
C ALA A 187 16.01 -16.02 25.91
N ASN A 188 15.92 -16.80 26.99
CA ASN A 188 17.08 -17.41 27.66
C ASN A 188 17.52 -18.76 27.09
N ARG A 189 16.79 -19.33 26.12
CA ARG A 189 17.19 -20.56 25.42
C ARG A 189 17.69 -20.18 24.03
N GLY A 190 19.00 -19.95 23.92
CA GLY A 190 19.70 -19.53 22.69
C GLY A 190 19.62 -20.53 21.52
N GLY A 191 18.43 -20.70 20.94
CA GLY A 191 18.22 -21.29 19.62
C GLY A 191 17.74 -20.20 18.67
N GLY A 192 18.55 -19.88 17.67
CA GLY A 192 18.33 -18.76 16.75
C GLY A 192 16.95 -18.78 16.10
N GLY A 193 16.14 -17.78 16.47
CA GLY A 193 14.77 -17.61 15.99
C GLY A 193 14.00 -16.68 16.90
N ALA A 194 14.41 -15.41 16.97
CA ALA A 194 13.65 -14.39 17.69
C ALA A 194 12.29 -14.18 16.99
N MET A 195 11.23 -14.80 17.50
CA MET A 195 9.87 -14.31 17.26
C MET A 195 9.68 -13.07 18.12
N VAL A 196 9.97 -11.91 17.54
CA VAL A 196 9.50 -10.64 18.07
C VAL A 196 8.00 -10.59 17.77
N LEU A 197 7.16 -10.96 18.74
CA LEU A 197 5.74 -10.64 18.66
C LEU A 197 5.61 -9.11 18.74
N PRO A 198 4.99 -8.44 17.75
CA PRO A 198 4.81 -7.00 17.82
C PRO A 198 3.99 -6.68 19.06
N LEU A 199 4.52 -5.76 19.87
CA LEU A 199 3.79 -5.13 20.96
C LEU A 199 2.54 -4.48 20.36
N VAL A 200 1.38 -5.03 20.70
CA VAL A 200 0.09 -4.39 20.41
C VAL A 200 -0.01 -3.21 21.39
N THR A 201 0.29 -2.01 20.91
CA THR A 201 -0.03 -0.74 21.59
C THR A 201 -1.18 -0.05 20.88
#